data_AF-A0A914PI22-F1
#
_entry.id   AF-A0A914PI22-F1
#
_cell.length_a   1.000
_cell.length_b   1.000
_cell.length_c   1.000
_cell.angle_alpha   90.00
_cell.angle_beta   90.00
_cell.angle_gamma   90.00
#
_symmetry.space_group_name_H-M   'P 1'
#
loop_
_entity.id
_entity.type
_entity.pdbx_description
1 polymer ?
#
loop_
_entity_poly.entity_id
_entity_poly.type
_entity_poly.pdbx_seq_one_letter_code
_entity_poly.pdbx_strand_id
1 'polypeptide(L)'
;MQKGARAAEQFPVIAKEWKIYPDEEKMKFKDEAAKGKLEFSKLSWKEQQANFDEAAKKRADLKNSRLRACRKFRKETRCPTRPLNGFMLYRHEKYPVKTKEDMVTGSIKAAEDWKKMSEDEKKPYVDKYNELLEIYKVGYEKWYEVYGKKYEALKKVYE
;
A
#
# COMPACT_ATOMS: atom_id res chain seq x y z
N MET A 1 -29.36 -11.19 0.51
CA MET A 1 -27.87 -11.15 0.49
C MET A 1 -27.36 -11.20 1.93
N GLN A 2 -26.76 -12.32 2.35
CA GLN A 2 -26.08 -12.40 3.65
C GLN A 2 -24.84 -11.48 3.62
N LYS A 3 -24.91 -10.37 4.36
CA LYS A 3 -23.79 -9.45 4.54
C LYS A 3 -22.74 -10.14 5.43
N GLY A 4 -21.71 -10.74 4.83
CA GLY A 4 -20.58 -11.28 5.58
C GLY A 4 -19.77 -12.41 4.92
N ALA A 5 -20.29 -13.10 3.90
CA ALA A 5 -19.54 -14.19 3.26
C ALA A 5 -18.44 -13.64 2.34
N ARG A 6 -17.26 -14.28 2.35
CA ARG A 6 -16.11 -13.89 1.52
C ARG A 6 -16.45 -14.13 0.05
N ALA A 7 -16.04 -13.26 -0.86
CA ALA A 7 -16.35 -13.39 -2.29
C ALA A 7 -16.00 -14.79 -2.85
N ALA A 8 -14.88 -15.37 -2.40
CA ALA A 8 -14.45 -16.73 -2.75
C ALA A 8 -15.44 -17.84 -2.37
N GLU A 9 -16.26 -17.64 -1.33
CA GLU A 9 -17.28 -18.58 -0.88
C GLU A 9 -18.62 -18.31 -1.59
N GLN A 10 -18.89 -17.06 -1.95
CA GLN A 10 -20.10 -16.64 -2.65
C GLN A 10 -20.09 -17.03 -4.13
N PHE A 11 -18.95 -16.90 -4.82
CA PHE A 11 -18.87 -17.16 -6.26
C PHE A 11 -19.26 -18.60 -6.66
N PRO A 12 -18.83 -19.67 -5.95
CA PRO A 12 -19.29 -21.03 -6.26
C PRO A 12 -20.79 -21.23 -6.08
N VAL A 13 -21.41 -20.57 -5.10
CA VAL A 13 -22.85 -20.62 -4.84
C VAL A 13 -23.60 -19.89 -5.96
N ILE A 14 -23.20 -18.66 -6.27
CA ILE A 14 -23.76 -17.86 -7.36
C ILE A 14 -23.62 -18.59 -8.71
N ALA A 15 -22.48 -19.26 -8.96
CA ALA A 15 -22.27 -20.03 -10.18
C ALA A 15 -23.21 -21.25 -10.28
N LYS A 16 -23.52 -21.91 -9.16
CA LYS A 16 -24.51 -23.00 -9.11
C LYS A 16 -25.92 -22.46 -9.33
N GLU A 17 -26.27 -21.35 -8.68
CA GLU A 17 -27.55 -20.67 -8.86
C GLU A 17 -27.74 -20.23 -10.32
N TRP A 18 -26.72 -19.61 -10.93
CA TRP A 18 -26.74 -19.22 -12.35
C TRP A 18 -26.95 -20.41 -13.30
N LYS A 19 -26.40 -21.58 -13.00
CA LYS A 19 -26.61 -22.79 -13.83
C LYS A 19 -28.07 -23.23 -13.84
N ILE A 20 -28.74 -23.16 -12.70
CA ILE A 20 -30.15 -23.58 -12.53
C ILE A 20 -31.12 -22.43 -12.87
N TYR A 21 -30.61 -21.21 -13.05
CA TYR A 21 -31.41 -20.01 -13.30
C TYR A 21 -32.20 -20.11 -14.63
N PRO A 22 -33.46 -19.65 -14.69
CA PRO A 22 -34.29 -19.73 -15.89
C PRO A 22 -33.68 -18.97 -17.07
N ASP A 23 -33.72 -19.57 -18.26
CA ASP A 23 -33.10 -18.99 -19.44
C ASP A 23 -33.77 -17.69 -19.89
N GLU A 24 -35.08 -17.54 -19.69
CA GLU A 24 -35.83 -16.31 -19.95
C GLU A 24 -35.33 -15.12 -19.11
N GLU A 25 -34.94 -15.38 -17.86
CA GLU A 25 -34.37 -14.34 -17.00
C GLU A 25 -32.88 -14.10 -17.29
N LYS A 26 -32.13 -15.14 -17.68
CA LYS A 26 -30.76 -14.96 -18.21
C LYS A 26 -30.74 -14.10 -19.47
N MET A 27 -31.77 -14.17 -20.31
CA MET A 27 -31.86 -13.36 -21.54
C MET A 27 -31.83 -11.87 -21.23
N LYS A 28 -32.47 -11.41 -20.14
CA LYS A 28 -32.41 -10.00 -19.72
C LYS A 28 -30.97 -9.54 -19.49
N PHE A 29 -30.16 -10.34 -18.80
CA PHE A 29 -28.74 -10.04 -18.58
C PHE A 29 -27.91 -10.11 -19.86
N LYS A 30 -28.22 -11.03 -20.77
CA LYS A 30 -27.56 -11.10 -22.09
C LYS A 30 -27.88 -9.87 -22.93
N ASP A 31 -29.12 -9.41 -22.91
CA ASP A 31 -29.58 -8.22 -23.64
C ASP A 31 -28.93 -6.95 -23.07
N GLU A 32 -28.82 -6.83 -21.74
CA GLU A 32 -28.08 -5.74 -21.09
C GLU A 32 -26.59 -5.75 -21.45
N ALA A 33 -25.95 -6.93 -21.43
CA ALA A 33 -24.55 -7.06 -21.84
C ALA A 33 -24.34 -6.69 -23.32
N ALA A 34 -25.28 -7.07 -24.19
CA ALA A 34 -25.26 -6.69 -25.60
C ALA A 34 -25.41 -5.18 -25.79
N LYS A 35 -26.32 -4.53 -25.04
CA LYS A 35 -26.47 -3.07 -25.01
C LYS A 35 -25.20 -2.39 -24.54
N GLY A 36 -24.61 -2.83 -23.44
CA GLY A 36 -23.36 -2.28 -22.91
C GLY A 36 -22.19 -2.43 -23.88
N LYS A 37 -22.09 -3.56 -24.59
CA LYS A 37 -21.08 -3.76 -25.65
C LYS A 37 -21.31 -2.82 -26.83
N LEU A 38 -22.57 -2.62 -27.24
CA LEU A 38 -22.91 -1.70 -28.32
C LEU A 38 -22.59 -0.25 -27.94
N GLU A 39 -22.93 0.17 -26.73
CA GLU A 39 -22.61 1.49 -26.19
C GLU A 39 -21.10 1.71 -26.11
N PHE A 40 -20.35 0.73 -25.61
CA PHE A 40 -18.89 0.79 -25.57
C PHE A 40 -18.25 0.88 -26.97
N SER A 41 -18.80 0.14 -27.94
CA SER A 41 -18.32 0.17 -29.34
C SER A 41 -18.63 1.49 -30.06
N LYS A 42 -19.62 2.24 -29.60
CA LYS A 42 -19.95 3.58 -30.14
C LYS A 42 -19.00 4.66 -29.63
N LEU A 43 -18.30 4.42 -28.53
CA LEU A 43 -17.30 5.35 -28.01
C LEU A 43 -16.09 5.39 -28.94
N SER A 44 -15.59 6.59 -29.18
CA SER A 44 -14.30 6.79 -29.84
C SER A 44 -13.15 6.26 -28.96
N TRP A 45 -12.01 6.00 -29.59
CA TRP A 45 -10.77 5.63 -28.88
C TRP A 45 -10.42 6.62 -27.75
N LYS A 46 -10.63 7.93 -27.97
CA LYS A 46 -10.34 8.97 -26.96
C LYS A 46 -11.26 8.86 -25.75
N GLU A 47 -12.54 8.56 -25.96
CA GLU A 47 -13.51 8.38 -24.87
C GLU A 47 -13.26 7.08 -24.10
N GLN A 48 -12.92 5.99 -24.80
CA GLN A 48 -12.50 4.74 -24.17
C GLN A 48 -11.25 4.93 -23.30
N GLN A 49 -10.25 5.65 -23.82
CA GLN A 49 -9.04 5.98 -23.07
C GLN A 49 -9.35 6.86 -21.86
N ALA A 50 -10.19 7.90 -22.02
CA ALA A 50 -10.60 8.76 -20.92
C ALA A 50 -11.30 7.98 -19.80
N ASN A 51 -12.18 7.03 -20.15
CA ASN A 51 -12.83 6.15 -19.18
C ASN A 51 -11.83 5.27 -18.43
N PHE A 52 -10.82 4.74 -19.12
CA PHE A 52 -9.76 3.96 -18.50
C PHE A 52 -8.92 4.83 -17.56
N ASP A 53 -8.53 6.02 -17.99
CA ASP A 53 -7.74 6.97 -17.20
C ASP A 53 -8.51 7.44 -15.96
N GLU A 54 -9.82 7.69 -16.08
CA GLU A 54 -10.68 8.03 -14.96
C GLU A 54 -10.78 6.87 -13.97
N ALA A 55 -10.97 5.65 -14.44
CA ALA A 55 -10.98 4.46 -13.59
C ALA A 55 -9.63 4.25 -12.89
N ALA A 56 -8.52 4.45 -13.60
CA ALA A 56 -7.17 4.37 -13.06
C ALA A 56 -6.94 5.46 -11.99
N LYS A 57 -7.41 6.68 -12.25
CA LYS A 57 -7.36 7.81 -11.29
C LYS A 57 -8.17 7.51 -10.05
N LYS A 58 -9.41 7.03 -10.17
CA LYS A 58 -10.25 6.62 -9.03
C LYS A 58 -9.57 5.55 -8.18
N ARG A 59 -8.94 4.55 -8.80
CA ARG A 59 -8.16 3.51 -8.09
C ARG A 59 -6.95 4.11 -7.37
N ALA A 60 -6.23 5.01 -8.01
CA ALA A 60 -5.09 5.70 -7.40
C ALA A 60 -5.52 6.58 -6.22
N ASP A 61 -6.62 7.32 -6.36
CA ASP A 61 -7.18 8.19 -5.32
C ASP A 61 -7.65 7.39 -4.11
N LEU A 62 -8.30 6.24 -4.33
CA LEU A 62 -8.68 5.32 -3.26
C LEU A 62 -7.45 4.79 -2.51
N LYS A 63 -6.44 4.32 -3.25
CA LYS A 63 -5.17 3.86 -2.68
C LYS A 63 -4.48 4.97 -1.88
N ASN A 64 -4.45 6.20 -2.40
CA ASN A 64 -3.85 7.35 -1.72
C ASN A 64 -4.63 7.76 -0.47
N SER A 65 -5.97 7.72 -0.52
CA SER A 65 -6.84 7.96 0.63
C SER A 65 -6.57 6.95 1.75
N ARG A 66 -6.47 5.67 1.41
CA ARG A 66 -6.06 4.59 2.33
C ARG A 66 -4.72 4.88 2.98
N LEU A 67 -3.70 5.21 2.18
CA LEU A 67 -2.37 5.52 2.70
C LEU A 67 -2.37 6.73 3.64
N ARG A 68 -3.15 7.78 3.32
CA ARG A 68 -3.32 8.95 4.20
C ARG A 68 -3.99 8.58 5.52
N ALA A 69 -5.06 7.78 5.48
CA ALA A 69 -5.74 7.34 6.68
C ALA A 69 -4.83 6.49 7.58
N CYS A 70 -4.11 5.51 7.02
CA CYS A 70 -3.14 4.71 7.78
C CYS A 70 -2.02 5.56 8.38
N ARG A 71 -1.49 6.55 7.64
CA ARG A 71 -0.48 7.49 8.14
C ARG A 71 -1.03 8.34 9.28
N LYS A 72 -2.23 8.89 9.12
CA LYS A 72 -2.92 9.70 10.15
C LYS A 72 -3.12 8.88 11.43
N PHE A 73 -3.66 7.67 11.32
CA PHE A 73 -3.87 6.77 12.45
C PHE A 73 -2.58 6.45 13.20
N ARG A 74 -1.50 6.11 12.48
CA ARG A 74 -0.18 5.86 13.10
C ARG A 74 0.36 7.09 13.84
N LYS A 75 0.11 8.29 13.30
CA LYS A 75 0.52 9.55 13.95
C LYS A 75 -0.27 9.81 15.23
N GLU A 76 -1.59 9.70 15.18
CA GLU A 76 -2.49 9.96 16.32
C GLU A 76 -2.27 8.96 17.47
N THR A 77 -2.05 7.69 17.13
CA THR A 77 -1.79 6.62 18.10
C THR A 77 -0.33 6.54 18.55
N ARG A 78 0.53 7.46 18.09
CA ARG A 78 1.97 7.50 18.38
C ARG A 78 2.65 6.15 18.10
N CYS A 79 2.30 5.51 16.99
CA CYS A 79 2.93 4.27 16.55
C CYS A 79 4.44 4.46 16.46
N PRO A 80 5.24 3.59 17.11
CA PRO A 80 6.69 3.63 17.00
C PRO A 80 7.14 3.65 15.54
N THR A 81 8.15 4.47 15.25
CA THR A 81 8.78 4.55 13.93
C THR A 81 9.92 3.56 13.85
N ARG A 82 10.07 2.92 12.68
CA ARG A 82 11.24 2.07 12.43
C ARG A 82 12.51 2.93 12.55
N PRO A 83 13.56 2.43 13.21
CA PRO A 83 14.80 3.17 13.34
C PRO A 83 15.51 3.27 11.99
N LEU A 84 16.39 4.27 11.88
CA LEU A 84 17.27 4.42 10.73
C LEU A 84 18.25 3.26 10.69
N ASN A 85 18.44 2.65 9.52
CA ASN A 85 19.45 1.61 9.34
C ASN A 85 20.87 2.17 9.51
N GLY A 86 21.86 1.29 9.68
CA GLY A 86 23.25 1.70 9.93
C GLY A 86 23.80 2.70 8.90
N PHE A 87 23.51 2.47 7.61
CA PHE A 87 23.89 3.41 6.54
C PHE A 87 23.25 4.80 6.73
N MET A 88 21.96 4.87 7.06
CA MET A 88 21.28 6.14 7.29
C MET A 88 21.81 6.85 8.54
N LEU A 89 22.16 6.11 9.60
CA LEU A 89 22.82 6.68 10.77
C LEU A 89 24.17 7.32 10.40
N TYR A 90 25.01 6.59 9.65
CA TYR A 90 26.27 7.10 9.10
C TYR A 90 26.07 8.34 8.22
N ARG A 91 25.12 8.28 7.28
CA ARG A 91 24.80 9.38 6.37
C ARG A 91 24.31 10.61 7.10
N HIS A 92 23.51 10.45 8.16
CA HIS A 92 23.08 11.56 8.99
C HIS A 92 24.22 12.20 9.78
N GLU A 93 25.17 11.39 10.25
CA GLU A 93 26.34 11.86 11.01
C GLU A 93 27.37 12.57 10.13
N LYS A 94 27.77 11.95 9.02
CA LYS A 94 28.85 12.47 8.16
C LYS A 94 28.38 13.48 7.12
N TYR A 95 27.14 13.38 6.66
CA TYR A 95 26.61 14.17 5.55
C TYR A 95 25.29 14.88 5.94
N PRO A 96 25.28 15.78 6.92
CA PRO A 96 24.06 16.46 7.36
C PRO A 96 23.42 17.25 6.21
N VAL A 97 22.10 17.12 6.04
CA VAL A 97 21.36 17.88 5.03
C VAL A 97 21.18 19.32 5.51
N LYS A 98 21.80 20.28 4.83
CA LYS A 98 21.55 21.71 5.05
C LYS A 98 20.75 22.32 3.90
N THR A 99 21.01 21.87 2.67
CA THR A 99 20.32 22.29 1.45
C THR A 99 19.69 21.10 0.72
N LYS A 100 18.82 21.37 -0.27
CA LYS A 100 18.26 20.31 -1.14
C LYS A 100 19.34 19.62 -1.97
N GLU A 101 20.38 20.35 -2.37
CA GLU A 101 21.51 19.80 -3.14
C GLU A 101 22.36 18.85 -2.29
N ASP A 102 22.57 19.17 -1.00
CA ASP A 102 23.24 18.28 -0.04
C ASP A 102 22.48 16.96 0.17
N MET A 103 21.16 16.99 -0.01
CA MET A 103 20.35 15.77 0.09
C MET A 103 20.78 14.74 -0.95
N VAL A 104 20.93 15.16 -2.21
CA VAL A 104 21.28 14.27 -3.31
C VAL A 104 22.78 13.99 -3.32
N THR A 105 23.60 15.04 -3.33
CA THR A 105 25.07 14.91 -3.43
C THR A 105 25.67 14.22 -2.20
N GLY A 106 25.19 14.56 -1.00
CA GLY A 106 25.61 13.92 0.24
C GLY A 106 25.21 12.45 0.32
N SER A 107 24.07 12.06 -0.26
CA SER A 107 23.66 10.65 -0.30
C SER A 107 24.50 9.82 -1.26
N ILE A 108 24.90 10.40 -2.40
CA ILE A 108 25.81 9.74 -3.36
C ILE A 108 27.17 9.51 -2.70
N LYS A 109 27.77 10.56 -2.12
CA LYS A 109 29.06 10.47 -1.42
C LYS A 109 29.02 9.49 -0.25
N ALA A 110 27.97 9.56 0.58
CA ALA A 110 27.79 8.62 1.68
C ALA A 110 27.73 7.17 1.20
N ALA A 111 27.06 6.90 0.08
CA ALA A 111 26.96 5.55 -0.46
C ALA A 111 28.30 5.03 -0.98
N GLU A 112 29.12 5.88 -1.60
CA GLU A 112 30.47 5.52 -2.05
C GLU A 112 31.40 5.24 -0.88
N ASP A 113 31.40 6.10 0.13
CA ASP A 113 32.23 5.92 1.33
C ASP A 113 31.81 4.68 2.11
N TRP A 114 30.50 4.49 2.32
CA TRP A 114 29.98 3.30 2.99
C TRP A 114 30.37 2.02 2.27
N LYS A 115 30.49 2.02 0.93
CA LYS A 115 30.99 0.84 0.19
C LYS A 115 32.47 0.57 0.46
N LYS A 116 33.27 1.62 0.64
CA LYS A 116 34.72 1.52 0.91
C LYS A 116 35.06 1.21 2.37
N MET A 117 34.16 1.53 3.29
CA MET A 117 34.33 1.23 4.72
C MET A 117 34.41 -0.28 4.97
N SER A 118 35.34 -0.65 5.86
CA SER A 118 35.48 -1.99 6.42
C SER A 118 34.28 -2.38 7.29
N GLU A 119 34.16 -3.65 7.62
CA GLU A 119 33.11 -4.13 8.52
C GLU A 119 33.26 -3.55 9.93
N ASP A 120 34.49 -3.39 10.42
CA ASP A 120 34.78 -2.80 11.72
C ASP A 120 34.36 -1.33 11.80
N GLU A 121 34.54 -0.57 10.72
CA GLU A 121 34.08 0.84 10.66
C GLU A 121 32.56 0.95 10.58
N LYS A 122 31.88 -0.05 9.99
CA LYS A 122 30.41 -0.11 9.91
C LYS A 122 29.78 -0.59 11.20
N LYS A 123 30.48 -1.43 11.95
CA LYS A 123 30.05 -2.08 13.18
C LYS A 123 29.35 -1.13 14.17
N PRO A 124 29.89 0.06 14.54
CA PRO A 124 29.20 0.94 15.48
C PRO A 124 27.82 1.40 14.99
N TYR A 125 27.63 1.59 13.68
CA TYR A 125 26.33 1.99 13.12
C TYR A 125 25.36 0.81 13.02
N VAL A 126 25.87 -0.39 12.74
CA VAL A 126 25.08 -1.63 12.70
C VAL A 126 24.61 -2.00 14.11
N ASP A 127 25.50 -1.96 15.09
CA ASP A 127 25.19 -2.25 16.49
C ASP A 127 24.15 -1.26 17.04
N LYS A 128 24.33 0.03 16.77
CA LYS A 128 23.35 1.07 17.13
C LYS A 128 22.00 0.84 16.45
N TYR A 129 21.98 0.43 15.18
CA TYR A 129 20.71 0.08 14.52
C TYR A 129 20.03 -1.11 15.18
N ASN A 130 20.78 -2.16 15.52
CA ASN A 130 20.25 -3.35 16.17
C ASN A 130 19.66 -3.03 17.54
N GLU A 131 20.34 -2.23 18.36
CA GLU A 131 19.82 -1.76 19.65
C GLU A 131 18.49 -1.00 19.49
N LEU A 132 18.47 -0.01 18.58
CA LEU A 132 17.25 0.75 18.29
C LEU A 132 16.13 -0.11 17.71
N LEU A 133 16.48 -1.17 16.98
CA LEU A 133 15.53 -2.11 16.41
C LEU A 133 14.84 -2.93 17.49
N GLU A 134 15.56 -3.37 18.52
CA GLU A 134 14.96 -4.08 19.66
C GLU A 134 14.01 -3.16 20.44
N ILE A 135 14.40 -1.91 20.69
CA ILE A 135 13.51 -0.91 21.32
C ILE A 135 12.24 -0.72 20.47
N TYR A 136 12.40 -0.61 19.15
CA TYR A 136 11.28 -0.49 18.23
C TYR A 136 10.36 -1.72 18.26
N LYS A 137 10.91 -2.94 18.25
CA LYS A 137 10.12 -4.18 18.27
C LYS A 137 9.22 -4.23 19.50
N VAL A 138 9.78 -4.02 20.69
CA VAL A 138 9.03 -4.02 21.95
C VAL A 138 7.95 -2.93 21.96
N GLY A 139 8.30 -1.71 21.53
CA GLY A 139 7.32 -0.63 21.45
C GLY A 139 6.21 -0.92 20.44
N TYR A 140 6.56 -1.48 19.28
CA TYR A 140 5.62 -1.78 18.22
C TYR A 140 4.67 -2.91 18.61
N GLU A 141 5.16 -3.93 19.30
CA GLU A 141 4.35 -5.03 19.83
C GLU A 141 3.28 -4.50 20.79
N LYS A 142 3.66 -3.70 21.79
CA LYS A 142 2.72 -3.04 22.71
C LYS A 142 1.69 -2.17 21.98
N TRP A 143 2.13 -1.43 20.98
CA TRP A 143 1.22 -0.63 20.14
C TRP A 143 0.27 -1.53 19.34
N TYR A 144 0.76 -2.65 18.82
CA TYR A 144 -0.01 -3.59 17.99
C TYR A 144 -1.06 -4.34 18.81
N GLU A 145 -0.79 -4.70 20.06
CA GLU A 145 -1.78 -5.30 20.96
C GLU A 145 -3.01 -4.40 21.15
N VAL A 146 -2.80 -3.09 21.29
CA VAL A 146 -3.87 -2.12 21.52
C VAL A 146 -4.58 -1.73 20.21
N TYR A 147 -3.82 -1.47 19.16
CA TYR A 147 -4.31 -0.82 17.94
C TYR A 147 -4.30 -1.70 16.69
N GLY A 148 -3.65 -2.87 16.72
CA GLY A 148 -3.39 -3.72 15.57
C GLY A 148 -4.66 -4.12 14.82
N LYS A 149 -5.71 -4.55 15.52
CA LYS A 149 -6.99 -4.90 14.88
C LYS A 149 -7.63 -3.71 14.15
N LYS A 150 -7.61 -2.51 14.75
CA LYS A 150 -8.13 -1.28 14.13
C LYS A 150 -7.28 -0.87 12.92
N TYR A 151 -5.96 -1.02 13.03
CA TYR A 151 -5.03 -0.73 11.94
C TYR A 151 -5.19 -1.68 10.75
N GLU A 152 -5.31 -2.99 11.00
CA GLU A 152 -5.56 -3.99 9.95
C GLU A 152 -6.93 -3.82 9.31
N ALA A 153 -7.96 -3.47 10.10
CA ALA A 153 -9.26 -3.12 9.55
C ALA A 153 -9.15 -1.91 8.61
N LEU A 154 -8.46 -0.84 9.02
CA LEU A 154 -8.25 0.34 8.18
C LEU A 154 -7.50 0.02 6.89
N LYS A 155 -6.56 -0.93 6.95
CA LYS A 155 -5.82 -1.42 5.78
C LYS A 155 -6.71 -2.22 4.82
N LYS A 156 -7.64 -3.03 5.36
CA LYS A 156 -8.54 -3.93 4.63
C LYS A 156 -9.83 -3.27 4.10
N VAL A 157 -10.34 -2.21 4.74
CA VAL A 157 -11.58 -1.51 4.32
C VAL A 157 -11.51 -0.96 2.88
N TYR A 158 -10.32 -0.93 2.28
CA TYR A 158 -10.07 -0.39 0.95
C TYR A 158 -9.28 -1.37 0.05
N GLU A 159 -9.40 -2.68 0.29
CA GLU A 159 -8.98 -3.77 -0.62
C GLU A 159 -10.20 -4.30 -1.41
#